data_AF-A0A6H0RZN4-F1
#
_entry.id   AF-A0A6H0RZN4-F1
#
_cell.length_a   1.000
_cell.length_b   1.000
_cell.length_c   1.000
_cell.angle_alpha   90.00
_cell.angle_beta   90.00
_cell.angle_gamma   90.00
#
_symmetry.space_group_name_H-M   'P 1'
#
loop_
_entity.id
_entity.type
_entity.pdbx_description
1 polymer ?
#
loop_
_entity_poly.entity_id
_entity_poly.type
_entity_poly.pdbx_seq_one_letter_code
_entity_poly.pdbx_strand_id
1 'polypeptide(L)'
;MSTDPTARDALDEARREIIAAREAAEHGDEHRRTQYARSAIDSAATTLLDPSASKPEVVAARFFLQEGLALDGRANSCGADSIHTDEEVSALSEDQQTWLRNYLHTQRDRQPVQAGQDAGIGISR
;
A
#
# COMPACT_ATOMS: atom_id res chain seq x y z
N MET A 1 25.85 -2.10 7.41
CA MET A 1 24.94 -3.20 7.74
C MET A 1 23.64 -2.88 7.04
N SER A 2 23.34 -3.56 5.91
CA SER A 2 22.01 -3.43 5.29
C SER A 2 21.05 -4.23 6.16
N THR A 3 20.15 -3.53 6.84
CA THR A 3 18.95 -4.16 7.39
C THR A 3 18.02 -4.33 6.21
N ASP A 4 17.94 -5.55 5.67
CA ASP A 4 16.96 -5.85 4.65
C ASP A 4 15.57 -5.46 5.18
N PRO A 5 14.72 -4.82 4.36
CA PRO A 5 13.41 -4.39 4.81
C PRO A 5 12.60 -5.59 5.30
N THR A 6 11.95 -5.44 6.44
CA THR A 6 11.09 -6.51 6.98
C THR A 6 9.82 -6.64 6.13
N ALA A 7 9.13 -7.80 6.22
CA ALA A 7 7.76 -7.96 5.71
C ALA A 7 6.86 -6.76 6.03
N ARG A 8 7.01 -6.21 7.24
CA ARG A 8 6.23 -5.08 7.75
C ARG A 8 6.59 -3.76 7.07
N ASP A 9 7.87 -3.50 6.84
CA ASP A 9 8.33 -2.29 6.14
C ASP A 9 7.84 -2.27 4.69
N ALA A 10 7.92 -3.41 4.02
CA ALA A 10 7.41 -3.58 2.66
C ALA A 10 5.88 -3.43 2.60
N LEU A 11 5.16 -3.94 3.60
CA LEU A 11 3.71 -3.78 3.68
C LEU A 11 3.30 -2.32 3.91
N ASP A 12 4.02 -1.61 4.77
CA ASP A 12 3.81 -0.18 5.01
C ASP A 12 4.17 0.67 3.77
N GLU A 13 5.14 0.25 2.95
CA GLU A 13 5.44 0.87 1.66
C GLU A 13 4.32 0.63 0.64
N ALA A 14 3.87 -0.62 0.49
CA ALA A 14 2.75 -0.96 -0.40
C ALA A 14 1.54 -0.08 -0.10
N ARG A 15 1.25 0.12 1.19
CA ARG A 15 0.18 1.00 1.64
C ARG A 15 0.37 2.46 1.21
N ARG A 16 1.58 3.03 1.38
CA ARG A 16 1.86 4.43 0.99
C ARG A 16 1.68 4.64 -0.51
N GLU A 17 2.19 3.69 -1.29
CA GLU A 17 2.13 3.72 -2.75
C GLU A 17 0.69 3.62 -3.28
N ILE A 18 -0.17 2.81 -2.64
CA ILE A 18 -1.61 2.79 -2.98
C ILE A 18 -2.28 4.15 -2.72
N ILE A 19 -1.95 4.82 -1.62
CA ILE A 19 -2.50 6.15 -1.31
C ILE A 19 -2.05 7.15 -2.38
N ALA A 20 -0.76 7.18 -2.71
CA ALA A 20 -0.22 8.06 -3.74
C ALA A 20 -0.82 7.77 -5.13
N ALA A 21 -1.04 6.49 -5.47
CA ALA A 21 -1.69 6.09 -6.72
C ALA A 21 -3.14 6.58 -6.80
N ARG A 22 -3.90 6.53 -5.70
CA ARG A 22 -5.27 7.06 -5.62
C ARG A 22 -5.30 8.57 -5.77
N GLU A 23 -4.44 9.29 -5.05
CA GLU A 23 -4.32 10.74 -5.15
C GLU A 23 -3.97 11.17 -6.59
N ALA A 24 -3.03 10.47 -7.24
CA ALA A 24 -2.70 10.71 -8.64
C ALA A 24 -3.89 10.45 -9.59
N ALA A 25 -4.69 9.40 -9.33
CA ALA A 25 -5.90 9.11 -10.09
C ALA A 25 -6.96 10.22 -9.94
N GLU A 26 -7.17 10.73 -8.74
CA GLU A 26 -8.09 11.85 -8.44
C GLU A 26 -7.67 13.14 -9.17
N HIS A 27 -6.36 13.36 -9.33
CA HIS A 27 -5.81 14.50 -10.06
C HIS A 27 -5.70 14.27 -11.59
N GLY A 28 -6.09 13.10 -12.10
CA GLY A 28 -5.98 12.75 -13.52
C GLY A 28 -4.55 12.50 -14.02
N ASP A 29 -3.59 12.31 -13.11
CA ASP A 29 -2.20 12.00 -13.45
C ASP A 29 -2.02 10.49 -13.66
N GLU A 30 -2.33 10.04 -14.87
CA GLU A 30 -2.24 8.61 -15.23
C GLU A 30 -0.81 8.06 -15.10
N HIS A 31 0.21 8.88 -15.40
CA HIS A 31 1.60 8.45 -15.33
C HIS A 31 2.01 8.13 -13.89
N ARG A 32 1.74 9.05 -12.96
CA ARG A 32 2.02 8.85 -11.54
C ARG A 32 1.15 7.76 -10.94
N ARG A 33 -0.14 7.69 -11.31
CA ARG A 33 -1.03 6.60 -10.87
C ARG A 33 -0.40 5.24 -11.17
N THR A 34 0.02 5.01 -12.42
CA THR A 34 0.63 3.75 -12.85
C THR A 34 1.99 3.51 -12.18
N GLN A 35 2.81 4.55 -11.98
CA GLN A 35 4.10 4.42 -11.30
C GLN A 35 3.94 3.97 -9.83
N TYR A 36 3.06 4.63 -9.09
CA TYR A 36 2.80 4.29 -7.69
C TYR A 36 2.11 2.92 -7.58
N ALA A 37 1.16 2.61 -8.47
CA ALA A 37 0.50 1.30 -8.49
C ALA A 37 1.50 0.13 -8.64
N ARG A 38 2.51 0.27 -9.52
CA ARG A 38 3.57 -0.74 -9.67
C ARG A 38 4.45 -0.86 -8.44
N SER A 39 4.82 0.27 -7.83
CA SER A 39 5.62 0.29 -6.61
C SER A 39 4.86 -0.39 -5.45
N ALA A 40 3.54 -0.21 -5.38
CA ALA A 40 2.68 -0.92 -4.44
C ALA A 40 2.66 -2.43 -4.67
N ILE A 41 2.54 -2.86 -5.94
CA ILE A 41 2.55 -4.28 -6.33
C ILE A 41 3.87 -4.95 -5.91
N ASP A 42 5.01 -4.33 -6.21
CA ASP A 42 6.34 -4.88 -5.90
C ASP A 42 6.56 -4.98 -4.37
N SER A 43 6.11 -3.96 -3.64
CA SER A 43 6.21 -3.94 -2.17
C SER A 43 5.30 -4.99 -1.53
N ALA A 44 4.06 -5.14 -2.01
CA ALA A 44 3.15 -6.19 -1.55
C ALA A 44 3.71 -7.58 -1.85
N ALA A 45 4.27 -7.80 -3.05
CA ALA A 45 4.92 -9.06 -3.41
C ALA A 45 6.10 -9.39 -2.49
N THR A 46 6.86 -8.39 -2.06
CA THR A 46 7.96 -8.57 -1.09
C THR A 46 7.44 -9.14 0.23
N THR A 47 6.35 -8.60 0.78
CA THR A 47 5.70 -9.16 1.99
C THR A 47 5.19 -10.59 1.76
N LEU A 48 4.63 -10.90 0.58
CA LEU A 48 4.11 -12.24 0.27
C LEU A 48 5.20 -13.30 0.12
N LEU A 49 6.42 -12.88 -0.25
CA LEU A 49 7.59 -13.76 -0.39
C LEU A 49 8.36 -13.93 0.92
N ASP A 50 8.10 -13.08 1.93
CA ASP A 50 8.77 -13.15 3.23
C ASP A 50 8.15 -14.28 4.08
N PRO A 51 8.89 -15.37 4.39
CA PRO A 51 8.37 -16.46 5.20
C PRO A 51 8.12 -16.08 6.67
N SER A 52 8.64 -14.94 7.13
CA SER A 52 8.41 -14.41 8.47
C SER A 52 7.14 -13.57 8.58
N ALA A 53 6.48 -13.24 7.46
CA ALA A 53 5.23 -12.50 7.45
C ALA A 53 4.15 -13.23 8.24
N SER A 54 3.48 -12.50 9.13
CA SER A 54 2.35 -13.04 9.87
C SER A 54 1.13 -13.23 8.94
N LYS A 55 0.23 -14.14 9.31
CA LYS A 55 -1.02 -14.37 8.56
C LYS A 55 -1.80 -13.08 8.22
N PRO A 56 -2.06 -12.15 9.15
CA PRO A 56 -2.78 -10.93 8.81
C PRO A 56 -1.97 -9.97 7.91
N GLU A 57 -0.63 -9.99 7.96
CA GLU A 57 0.21 -9.23 7.02
C GLU A 57 0.13 -9.80 5.60
N VAL A 58 0.10 -11.12 5.45
CA VAL A 58 -0.11 -11.78 4.15
C VAL A 58 -1.47 -11.39 3.56
N VAL A 59 -2.53 -11.38 4.37
CA VAL A 59 -3.87 -10.94 3.92
C VAL A 59 -3.86 -9.47 3.53
N ALA A 60 -3.21 -8.59 4.31
CA ALA A 60 -3.07 -7.18 3.97
C ALA A 60 -2.25 -6.96 2.67
N ALA A 61 -1.19 -7.74 2.46
CA ALA A 61 -0.39 -7.66 1.24
C ALA A 61 -1.20 -8.08 0.01
N ARG A 62 -2.02 -9.14 0.10
CA ARG A 62 -2.93 -9.53 -0.98
C ARG A 62 -3.97 -8.46 -1.28
N PHE A 63 -4.51 -7.83 -0.25
CA PHE A 63 -5.40 -6.68 -0.42
C PHE A 63 -4.72 -5.56 -1.22
N PHE A 64 -3.51 -5.13 -0.83
CA PHE A 64 -2.79 -4.08 -1.58
C PHE A 64 -2.37 -4.50 -2.98
N LEU A 65 -2.02 -5.77 -3.18
CA LEU A 65 -1.72 -6.31 -4.51
C LEU A 65 -2.95 -6.16 -5.43
N GLN A 66 -4.14 -6.50 -4.94
CA GLN A 66 -5.39 -6.35 -5.70
C GLN A 66 -5.67 -4.88 -6.03
N GLU A 67 -5.52 -3.97 -5.06
CA GLU A 67 -5.73 -2.53 -5.27
C GLU A 67 -4.72 -1.95 -6.26
N GLY A 68 -3.45 -2.35 -6.17
CA GLY A 68 -2.40 -1.91 -7.07
C GLY A 68 -2.66 -2.35 -8.51
N LEU A 69 -3.08 -3.59 -8.72
CA LEU A 69 -3.45 -4.10 -10.05
C LEU A 69 -4.63 -3.33 -10.65
N ALA A 70 -5.63 -2.97 -9.84
CA ALA A 70 -6.75 -2.15 -10.29
C ALA A 70 -6.32 -0.73 -10.71
N LEU A 71 -5.34 -0.14 -9.99
CA LEU A 71 -4.82 1.20 -10.24
C LEU A 71 -3.78 1.29 -11.38
N ASP A 72 -3.05 0.21 -11.68
CA ASP A 72 -2.07 0.17 -12.79
C ASP A 72 -2.74 0.37 -14.16
N GLY A 73 -4.07 0.27 -14.25
CA GLY A 73 -4.85 0.53 -15.46
C GLY A 73 -4.82 -0.62 -16.46
N ARG A 74 -4.22 -1.76 -16.10
CA ARG A 74 -4.28 -3.01 -16.84
C ARG A 74 -5.51 -3.79 -16.38
N ALA A 75 -6.69 -3.31 -16.78
CA ALA A 75 -7.90 -4.10 -16.68
C ALA A 75 -7.63 -5.46 -17.35
N ASN A 76 -7.79 -6.56 -16.60
CA ASN A 76 -7.50 -7.96 -16.99
C ASN A 76 -6.12 -8.54 -16.60
N SER A 77 -5.42 -7.98 -15.61
CA SER A 77 -4.31 -8.72 -14.99
C SER A 77 -4.85 -9.96 -14.25
N CYS A 78 -4.60 -11.14 -14.82
CA CYS A 78 -4.90 -12.44 -14.21
C CYS A 78 -4.49 -12.47 -12.73
N GLY A 79 -5.44 -12.67 -11.81
CA GLY A 79 -5.19 -12.84 -10.38
C GLY A 79 -5.98 -11.91 -9.46
N ALA A 80 -6.52 -10.78 -9.95
CA ALA A 80 -7.37 -9.90 -9.15
C ALA A 80 -8.68 -10.57 -8.71
N ASP A 81 -9.24 -11.44 -9.57
CA ASP A 81 -10.47 -12.21 -9.29
C ASP A 81 -10.22 -13.44 -8.40
N SER A 82 -8.96 -13.77 -8.08
CA SER A 82 -8.58 -14.95 -7.29
C SER A 82 -8.19 -14.60 -5.85
N ILE A 83 -8.28 -13.33 -5.46
CA ILE A 83 -8.00 -12.87 -4.10
C ILE A 83 -9.32 -12.86 -3.34
N HIS A 84 -9.64 -13.99 -2.70
CA HIS A 84 -10.80 -14.13 -1.81
C HIS A 84 -10.44 -13.63 -0.42
N THR A 85 -10.21 -12.32 -0.26
CA THR A 85 -9.87 -11.73 1.05
C THR A 85 -10.86 -12.14 2.14
N ASP A 86 -12.15 -12.30 1.82
CA ASP A 86 -13.17 -12.61 2.82
C ASP A 86 -13.01 -14.01 3.44
N GLU A 87 -12.65 -15.01 2.64
CA GLU A 87 -12.38 -16.37 3.13
C GLU A 87 -11.09 -16.41 3.95
N GLU A 88 -10.05 -15.70 3.50
CA GLU A 88 -8.77 -15.64 4.21
C GLU A 88 -8.88 -14.87 5.53
N VAL A 89 -9.70 -13.81 5.56
CA VAL A 89 -10.05 -13.07 6.79
C VAL A 89 -10.81 -13.97 7.76
N SER A 90 -11.74 -14.78 7.27
CA SER A 90 -12.51 -15.70 8.12
C SER A 90 -11.64 -16.77 8.81
N ALA A 91 -10.49 -17.09 8.21
CA ALA A 91 -9.51 -18.03 8.77
C ALA A 91 -8.57 -17.41 9.81
N LEU A 92 -8.62 -16.09 10.02
CA LEU A 92 -7.86 -15.38 11.05
C LEU A 92 -8.56 -15.46 12.41
N SER A 93 -7.79 -15.40 13.49
CA SER A 93 -8.36 -15.20 14.84
C SER A 93 -9.01 -13.81 14.97
N GLU A 94 -9.90 -13.62 15.94
CA GLU A 94 -10.56 -12.32 16.18
C GLU A 94 -9.56 -11.16 16.38
N ASP A 95 -8.46 -11.42 17.10
CA ASP A 95 -7.38 -10.45 17.30
C ASP A 95 -6.69 -10.08 15.99
N GLN A 96 -6.46 -11.07 15.12
CA GLN A 96 -5.85 -10.87 13.80
C GLN A 96 -6.79 -10.13 12.84
N GLN A 97 -8.09 -10.45 12.88
CA GLN A 97 -9.11 -9.72 12.11
C GLN A 97 -9.21 -8.26 12.60
N THR A 98 -9.14 -8.04 13.91
CA THR A 98 -9.14 -6.69 14.50
C THR A 98 -7.91 -5.92 14.10
N TRP A 99 -6.73 -6.53 14.16
CA TRP A 99 -5.49 -5.94 13.66
C TRP A 99 -5.62 -5.54 12.19
N LEU A 100 -6.12 -6.45 11.35
CA LEU A 100 -6.24 -6.22 9.91
C LEU A 100 -7.20 -5.08 9.62
N ARG A 101 -8.37 -5.09 10.27
CA ARG A 101 -9.34 -4.00 10.15
C ARG A 101 -8.73 -2.67 10.55
N ASN A 102 -8.04 -2.59 11.69
CA ASN A 102 -7.40 -1.36 12.15
C ASN A 102 -6.29 -0.91 11.18
N TYR A 103 -5.52 -1.86 10.67
CA TYR A 103 -4.43 -1.61 9.75
C TYR A 103 -4.94 -1.04 8.41
N LEU A 104 -5.99 -1.63 7.84
CA LEU A 104 -6.62 -1.15 6.63
C LEU A 104 -7.43 0.15 6.86
N HIS A 105 -8.07 0.32 8.02
CA HIS A 105 -8.89 1.50 8.32
C HIS A 105 -8.07 2.78 8.56
N THR A 106 -6.81 2.68 9.00
CA THR A 106 -5.95 3.87 9.13
C THR A 106 -5.67 4.58 7.78
N GLN A 107 -6.20 4.09 6.66
CA GLN A 107 -6.26 4.82 5.38
C GLN A 107 -7.05 6.14 5.45
N ARG A 108 -7.99 6.34 6.40
CA ARG A 108 -8.81 7.56 6.45
C ARG A 108 -8.28 8.69 7.34
N ASP A 109 -7.41 8.41 8.30
CA ASP A 109 -7.09 9.37 9.38
C ASP A 109 -5.65 9.93 9.34
N ARG A 110 -4.88 9.71 8.28
CA ARG A 110 -3.52 10.28 8.14
C ARG A 110 -3.35 11.10 6.86
N GLN A 111 -4.02 12.24 6.80
CA GLN A 111 -3.44 13.48 6.26
C GLN A 111 -3.53 14.53 7.40
N PRO A 112 -2.40 15.17 7.73
CA PRO A 112 -2.07 16.37 6.99
C PRO A 112 -0.69 16.29 6.35
N VAL A 113 -0.68 16.55 5.05
CA VAL A 113 0.48 17.04 4.30
C VAL A 113 1.08 18.22 5.07
N GLN A 114 2.26 18.03 5.68
CA GLN A 114 3.13 19.14 5.99
C GLN A 114 3.73 19.62 4.66
N ALA A 115 2.96 20.44 3.95
CA ALA A 115 3.48 21.27 2.89
C ALA A 115 4.53 22.20 3.50
N GLY A 116 5.79 21.98 3.13
CA GLY A 116 6.87 22.89 3.43
C GLY A 116 6.57 24.28 2.88
N GLN A 117 6.55 25.27 3.75
CA GLN A 117 6.86 26.65 3.41
C GLN A 117 7.93 27.12 4.38
N ASP A 118 9.18 26.79 4.07
CA ASP A 118 10.32 27.57 4.55
C ASP A 118 11.28 27.80 3.37
N ALA A 119 10.76 28.49 2.36
CA ALA A 119 11.58 29.12 1.34
C ALA A 119 12.15 30.42 1.94
N GLY A 120 13.19 30.28 2.76
CA GLY A 120 14.04 31.39 3.19
C GLY A 120 14.84 31.93 2.00
N ILE A 121 14.22 32.73 1.13
CA ILE A 121 14.95 33.55 0.15
C ILE A 121 15.44 34.80 0.87
N GLY A 122 16.66 34.71 1.41
CA GLY A 122 17.42 35.85 1.90
C GLY A 122 18.14 36.56 0.76
N ILE A 123 17.55 37.61 0.21
CA ILE A 123 18.22 38.70 -0.53
C ILE A 123 17.20 39.86 -0.63
N SER A 124 17.44 41.05 -0.08
CA SER A 124 18.37 42.01 -0.67
C SER A 124 18.71 43.14 0.30
N ARG A 125 19.91 43.68 0.09
CA ARG A 125 20.47 44.90 0.66
C ARG A 125 20.06 46.11 -0.20
#